data_AF-A0A8C2FV69-F1
#
_entry.id   AF-A0A8C2FV69-F1
#
_cell.length_a   1.000
_cell.length_b   1.000
_cell.length_c   1.000
_cell.angle_alpha   90.00
_cell.angle_beta   90.00
_cell.angle_gamma   90.00
#
_symmetry.space_group_name_H-M   'P 1'
#
loop_
_entity.id
_entity.type
_entity.pdbx_description
1 polymer ?
#
loop_
_entity_poly.entity_id
_entity_poly.type
_entity_poly.pdbx_seq_one_letter_code
_entity_poly.pdbx_strand_id
1 'polypeptide(L)'
;LTFDLQTKMSRSIKKLSLQYNQINESNTFSSGDIVEGRVVLEVTKEIKVNSLFVMLTGDAHVSWTEGSGDDEKTYSDHERYFKLNRCNSHSINTIYRTNSFQLPISYNIKGVI
;
A
#
# COMPACT_ATOMS: atom_id res chain seq x y z
N LEU A 1 0.34 7.48 -1.72
CA LEU A 1 0.28 6.02 -1.42
C LEU A 1 0.57 5.26 -2.71
N THR A 2 1.81 4.83 -2.90
CA THR A 2 2.19 3.98 -4.03
C THR A 2 2.25 2.55 -3.51
N PHE A 3 1.38 1.68 -4.03
CA PHE A 3 1.31 0.29 -3.60
C PHE A 3 2.14 -0.58 -4.55
N ASP A 4 3.40 -0.78 -4.20
CA ASP A 4 4.29 -1.68 -4.93
C ASP A 4 3.96 -3.14 -4.59
N LEU A 5 3.19 -3.78 -5.47
CA LEU A 5 2.80 -5.18 -5.34
C LEU A 5 3.72 -6.05 -6.20
N GLN A 6 4.89 -6.42 -5.67
CA GLN A 6 5.76 -7.35 -6.38
C GLN A 6 5.24 -8.79 -6.26
N THR A 7 4.54 -9.26 -7.29
CA THR A 7 4.16 -10.68 -7.42
C THR A 7 4.69 -11.24 -8.74
N LYS A 8 5.43 -12.35 -8.69
CA LYS A 8 5.68 -13.21 -9.86
C LYS A 8 4.34 -13.87 -10.22
N MET A 9 3.57 -13.25 -11.10
CA MET A 9 2.21 -13.68 -11.49
C MET A 9 2.23 -15.13 -12.00
N SER A 10 1.66 -16.06 -11.23
CA SER A 10 1.42 -17.42 -11.69
C SER A 10 0.10 -17.48 -12.48
N ARG A 11 -0.03 -18.39 -13.46
CA ARG A 11 -1.28 -18.61 -14.23
C ARG A 11 -2.52 -18.95 -13.38
N SER A 12 -2.34 -19.14 -12.07
CA SER A 12 -3.37 -19.52 -11.12
C SER A 12 -4.01 -18.35 -10.37
N ILE A 13 -3.43 -17.15 -10.41
CA ILE A 13 -3.98 -15.96 -9.75
C ILE A 13 -4.84 -15.21 -10.76
N LYS A 14 -6.13 -15.06 -10.46
CA LYS A 14 -7.10 -14.32 -11.28
C LYS A 14 -7.13 -12.84 -10.90
N LYS A 15 -7.05 -12.54 -9.61
CA LYS A 15 -7.12 -11.17 -9.09
C LYS A 15 -6.32 -11.07 -7.79
N LEU A 16 -5.57 -9.99 -7.66
CA LEU A 16 -4.99 -9.56 -6.39
C LEU A 16 -5.19 -8.04 -6.30
N SER A 17 -5.98 -7.60 -5.33
CA SER A 17 -6.30 -6.18 -5.17
C SER A 17 -6.42 -5.79 -3.71
N LEU A 18 -5.97 -4.58 -3.38
CA LEU A 18 -6.21 -3.96 -2.09
C LEU A 18 -7.42 -3.03 -2.18
N GLN A 19 -8.31 -3.11 -1.20
CA GLN A 19 -9.46 -2.22 -1.04
C GLN A 19 -9.36 -1.57 0.33
N TYR A 20 -9.80 -0.33 0.46
CA TYR A 20 -9.85 0.38 1.74
C TYR A 20 -11.16 1.15 1.87
N ASN A 21 -11.52 1.46 3.11
CA ASN A 21 -12.72 2.20 3.43
C ASN A 21 -12.40 3.70 3.43
N GLN A 22 -13.24 4.49 2.77
CA GLN A 22 -13.20 5.94 2.91
C GLN A 22 -13.61 6.29 4.34
N ILE A 23 -12.87 7.19 4.97
CA ILE A 23 -13.13 7.62 6.36
C ILE A 23 -13.81 8.98 6.45
N ASN A 24 -13.84 9.74 5.35
CA ASN A 24 -14.51 11.04 5.21
C ASN A 24 -14.88 11.31 3.74
N GLU A 25 -15.67 12.35 3.49
CA GLU A 25 -16.15 12.74 2.15
C GLU A 25 -15.02 13.06 1.16
N SER A 26 -13.91 13.60 1.68
CA SER A 26 -12.72 13.94 0.87
C SER A 26 -11.81 12.75 0.59
N ASN A 27 -12.07 11.59 1.20
CA ASN A 27 -11.22 10.40 1.11
C ASN A 27 -9.74 10.70 1.43
N THR A 28 -9.51 11.53 2.43
CA THR A 28 -8.18 11.93 2.91
C THR A 28 -7.90 11.30 4.27
N PHE A 29 -6.63 11.11 4.58
CA PHE A 29 -6.19 10.56 5.85
C PHE A 29 -5.20 11.51 6.51
N SER A 30 -5.30 11.63 7.82
CA SER A 30 -4.47 12.47 8.69
C SER A 30 -3.79 11.64 9.78
N SER A 31 -2.87 12.27 10.50
CA SER A 31 -2.27 11.66 11.69
C SER A 31 -3.35 11.29 12.71
N GLY A 32 -3.31 10.05 13.19
CA GLY A 32 -4.30 9.48 14.12
C GLY A 32 -5.38 8.65 13.44
N ASP A 33 -5.61 8.83 12.13
CA ASP A 33 -6.63 8.08 11.40
C ASP A 33 -6.27 6.60 11.26
N ILE A 34 -7.31 5.76 11.20
CA ILE A 34 -7.19 4.32 10.99
C ILE A 34 -7.55 4.01 9.54
N VAL A 35 -6.59 3.48 8.80
CA VAL A 35 -6.82 2.90 7.47
C VAL A 35 -7.33 1.49 7.65
N GLU A 36 -8.62 1.29 7.39
CA GLU A 36 -9.23 -0.03 7.31
C GLU A 36 -9.38 -0.48 5.87
N GLY A 37 -9.20 -1.77 5.63
CA GLY A 37 -9.35 -2.30 4.29
C GLY A 37 -9.31 -3.81 4.23
N ARG A 38 -9.24 -4.34 3.01
CA ARG A 38 -9.08 -5.76 2.75
C ARG A 38 -8.22 -6.06 1.53
N VAL A 39 -7.42 -7.11 1.64
CA VAL A 39 -6.80 -7.74 0.46
C VAL A 39 -7.78 -8.73 -0.13
N VAL A 40 -8.03 -8.63 -1.44
CA VAL A 40 -8.84 -9.57 -2.21
C VAL A 40 -7.92 -10.41 -3.09
N LEU A 41 -7.91 -11.72 -2.88
CA LEU A 41 -7.21 -12.69 -3.70
C LEU A 41 -8.22 -13.64 -4.34
N GLU A 42 -8.27 -13.69 -5.67
CA GLU A 42 -9.02 -14.67 -6.45
C GLU A 42 -8.06 -15.60 -7.19
N VAL A 43 -8.32 -16.90 -7.13
CA VAL A 43 -7.48 -17.94 -7.75
C VAL A 43 -8.32 -18.85 -8.63
N THR A 44 -7.77 -19.27 -9.77
CA THR A 44 -8.45 -20.17 -10.73
C THR A 44 -8.32 -21.63 -10.37
N LYS A 45 -7.38 -21.97 -9.48
CA LYS A 45 -7.15 -23.30 -8.92
C LYS A 45 -6.45 -23.17 -7.57
N GLU A 46 -6.37 -24.26 -6.82
CA GLU A 46 -5.66 -24.28 -5.55
C GLU A 46 -4.21 -23.82 -5.72
N ILE A 47 -3.78 -22.89 -4.86
CA ILE A 47 -2.39 -22.45 -4.78
C ILE A 47 -1.90 -22.49 -3.35
N LYS A 48 -0.61 -22.82 -3.20
CA LYS A 48 0.12 -22.63 -1.95
C LYS A 48 0.83 -21.28 -1.99
N VAL A 49 0.53 -20.43 -1.02
CA VAL A 49 1.17 -19.12 -0.88
C VAL A 49 2.02 -19.13 0.37
N ASN A 50 3.31 -18.84 0.20
CA ASN A 50 4.26 -18.82 1.31
C ASN A 50 4.05 -17.59 2.19
N SER A 51 3.82 -16.41 1.59
CA SER A 51 3.59 -15.16 2.30
C SER A 51 2.73 -14.20 1.48
N LEU A 52 1.90 -13.41 2.18
CA LEU A 52 1.12 -12.32 1.63
C LEU A 52 1.15 -11.16 2.63
N PHE A 53 1.82 -10.07 2.25
CA PHE A 53 2.00 -8.89 3.11
C PHE A 53 1.45 -7.66 2.42
N VAL A 54 0.94 -6.73 3.23
CA VAL A 54 0.64 -5.37 2.79
C VAL A 54 1.69 -4.45 3.40
N MET A 55 2.28 -3.61 2.55
CA MET A 55 3.20 -2.55 2.93
C MET A 55 2.50 -1.21 2.73
N LEU A 56 2.55 -0.35 3.75
CA LEU A 56 2.04 1.02 3.65
C LEU A 56 3.24 1.97 3.74
N THR A 57 3.39 2.85 2.75
CA THR A 57 4.44 3.88 2.74
C THR A 57 3.83 5.26 2.48
N GLY A 58 4.33 6.24 3.23
CA GLY A 58 4.08 7.65 3.00
C GLY A 58 5.39 8.32 2.58
N ASP A 59 5.46 8.75 1.33
CA ASP A 59 6.61 9.42 0.74
C ASP A 59 6.16 10.80 0.22
N ALA A 60 6.92 11.85 0.54
CA ALA A 60 6.80 13.17 -0.09
C ALA A 60 7.98 13.41 -1.03
N HIS A 61 7.66 13.88 -2.22
CA HIS A 61 8.63 14.50 -3.12
C HIS A 61 8.29 15.98 -3.19
N VAL A 62 9.29 16.82 -3.00
CA VAL A 62 9.18 18.27 -3.16
C VAL A 62 10.15 18.75 -4.22
N SER A 63 9.77 19.80 -4.92
CA SER A 63 10.65 20.52 -5.83
C SER A 63 10.37 22.00 -5.69
N TRP A 64 11.42 22.79 -5.62
CA TRP A 64 11.32 24.24 -5.51
C TRP A 64 12.41 24.89 -6.34
N THR A 65 12.12 26.08 -6.83
CA THR A 65 13.03 26.84 -7.66
C THR A 65 13.38 28.13 -6.94
N GLU A 66 14.66 28.46 -6.89
CA GLU A 66 15.20 29.65 -6.26
C GLU A 66 15.98 30.47 -7.28
N GLY A 67 16.05 31.79 -7.09
CA GLY A 67 16.73 32.72 -8.00
C GLY A 67 15.79 33.39 -8.99
N SER A 68 16.38 34.06 -9.98
CA SER A 68 15.64 34.81 -11.01
C SER A 68 16.46 34.94 -12.29
N GLY A 69 15.82 34.88 -13.45
CA GLY A 69 16.49 35.00 -14.74
C GLY A 69 17.45 33.84 -14.98
N ASP A 70 18.65 34.14 -15.48
CA ASP A 70 19.65 33.10 -15.82
C ASP A 70 20.26 32.41 -14.59
N ASP A 71 20.05 32.96 -13.38
CA ASP A 71 20.52 32.38 -12.11
C ASP A 71 19.48 31.44 -11.45
N GLU A 72 18.37 31.17 -12.13
CA GLU A 72 17.31 30.27 -11.65
C GLU A 72 17.85 28.83 -11.47
N LYS A 73 17.61 28.26 -10.29
CA LYS A 73 18.02 26.89 -9.96
C LYS A 73 16.88 26.12 -9.34
N THR A 74 16.59 24.95 -9.91
CA THR A 74 15.61 24.01 -9.37
C THR A 74 16.29 22.98 -8.48
N TYR A 75 15.70 22.79 -7.30
CA TYR A 75 16.06 21.79 -6.31
C TYR A 75 14.91 20.80 -6.15
N SER A 76 15.24 19.64 -5.60
CA SER A 76 14.28 18.63 -5.21
C SER A 76 14.73 17.93 -3.95
N ASP A 77 13.77 17.50 -3.14
CA ASP A 77 14.02 16.67 -1.97
C ASP A 77 12.96 15.57 -1.85
N HIS A 78 13.32 14.51 -1.13
CA HIS A 78 12.49 13.33 -0.90
C HIS A 78 12.53 12.96 0.57
N GLU A 79 11.35 12.87 1.18
CA GLU A 79 11.21 12.42 2.56
C GLU A 79 10.23 11.24 2.66
N ARG A 80 10.57 10.26 3.50
CA ARG A 80 9.69 9.14 3.83
C ARG A 80 9.15 9.31 5.26
N TYR A 81 7.90 9.74 5.37
CA TYR A 81 7.20 9.92 6.66
C TYR A 81 6.99 8.62 7.40
N PHE A 82 6.56 7.56 6.71
CA PHE A 82 6.38 6.25 7.33
C PHE A 82 6.63 5.10 6.37
N LYS A 83 7.15 4.00 6.91
CA LYS A 83 7.27 2.71 6.24
C LYS A 83 6.81 1.60 7.15
N LEU A 84 5.59 1.12 6.95
CA LEU A 84 5.13 -0.08 7.64
C LEU A 84 5.44 -1.29 6.78
N ASN A 85 6.51 -2.00 7.15
CA ASN A 85 7.04 -3.09 6.34
C ASN A 85 6.11 -4.32 6.26
N ARG A 86 5.24 -4.58 7.26
CA ARG A 86 4.38 -5.78 7.28
C ARG A 86 3.09 -5.62 8.10
N CYS A 87 1.96 -5.43 7.44
CA CYS A 87 0.69 -5.99 7.94
C CYS A 87 0.60 -7.44 7.46
N ASN A 88 0.68 -8.40 8.37
CA ASN A 88 0.43 -9.80 8.02
C ASN A 88 -1.06 -9.94 7.73
N SER A 89 -1.40 -10.16 6.46
CA SER A 89 -2.78 -10.51 6.08
C SER A 89 -3.08 -11.99 6.38
N HIS A 90 -2.05 -12.82 6.53
CA HIS A 90 -2.14 -14.24 6.89
C HIS A 90 -0.83 -14.81 7.44
N SER A 91 -0.93 -15.99 8.07
CA SER A 91 0.19 -16.84 8.46
C SER A 91 0.83 -17.56 7.26
N ILE A 92 2.14 -17.83 7.40
CA ILE A 92 2.98 -18.54 6.43
C ILE A 92 2.38 -19.93 6.12
N ASN A 93 2.38 -20.35 4.85
CA ASN A 93 1.85 -21.63 4.35
C ASN A 93 0.31 -21.76 4.27
N THR A 94 -0.39 -20.71 3.81
CA THR A 94 -1.84 -20.78 3.61
C THR A 94 -2.18 -21.38 2.24
N ILE A 95 -3.12 -22.33 2.23
CA ILE A 95 -3.69 -22.92 1.01
C ILE A 95 -4.94 -22.11 0.63
N TYR A 96 -4.89 -21.50 -0.55
CA TYR A 96 -6.03 -20.77 -1.10
C TYR A 96 -6.72 -21.66 -2.13
N ARG A 97 -7.93 -22.12 -1.81
CA ARG A 97 -8.80 -22.91 -2.71
C ARG A 97 -9.64 -22.00 -3.59
N THR A 98 -10.07 -22.48 -4.75
CA THR A 98 -10.89 -21.73 -5.72
C THR A 98 -12.02 -20.96 -5.05
N ASN A 99 -11.84 -19.65 -4.81
CA ASN A 99 -12.77 -18.71 -4.19
C ASN A 99 -12.10 -17.31 -4.07
N SER A 100 -12.89 -16.32 -3.68
CA SER A 100 -12.41 -14.99 -3.28
C SER A 100 -12.10 -14.97 -1.78
N PHE A 101 -10.89 -14.57 -1.41
CA PHE A 101 -10.49 -14.41 0.00
C PHE A 101 -10.37 -12.93 0.32
N GLN A 102 -10.95 -12.53 1.46
CA GLN A 102 -10.89 -11.16 1.96
C GLN A 102 -10.15 -11.13 3.29
N LEU A 103 -9.10 -10.32 3.37
CA LEU A 103 -8.23 -10.26 4.54
C LEU A 103 -8.22 -8.85 5.12
N PRO A 104 -8.80 -8.65 6.31
CA PRO A 104 -8.87 -7.33 6.89
C PRO A 104 -7.46 -6.80 7.16
N ILE A 105 -7.28 -5.51 6.93
CA ILE A 105 -6.12 -4.75 7.35
C ILE A 105 -6.58 -3.54 8.17
N SER A 106 -5.81 -3.18 9.19
CA SER A 106 -6.03 -1.99 10.00
C SER A 106 -4.67 -1.38 10.33
N TYR A 107 -4.53 -0.07 10.09
CA TYR A 107 -3.30 0.66 10.39
C TYR A 107 -3.59 2.07 10.91
N ASN A 108 -2.95 2.44 12.01
CA ASN A 108 -2.99 3.80 12.55
C ASN A 108 -1.88 4.63 11.90
N ILE A 109 -2.25 5.70 11.19
CA ILE A 109 -1.29 6.63 10.60
C ILE A 109 -0.66 7.45 11.72
N LYS A 110 0.64 7.25 11.94
CA LYS A 110 1.39 8.01 12.93
C LYS A 110 2.18 9.10 12.23
N GLY A 111 1.95 10.35 12.64
CA GLY A 111 2.83 11.48 12.33
C GLY A 111 2.94 11.76 10.84
N VAL A 112 1.93 12.42 10.30
CA VAL A 112 2.10 13.26 9.10
C VAL A 112 2.34 14.66 9.65
N ILE A 113 3.50 15.25 9.35
CA ILE A 113 3.81 16.64 9.70
C ILE A 113 2.93 17.56 8.86
#